data_AF-A0A151U8B8-F1
#
_entry.id   AF-A0A151U8B8-F1
#
_cell.length_a   1.000
_cell.length_b   1.000
_cell.length_c   1.000
_cell.angle_alpha   90.00
_cell.angle_beta   90.00
_cell.angle_gamma   90.00
#
_symmetry.space_group_name_H-M   'P 1'
#
loop_
_entity.id
_entity.type
_entity.pdbx_description
1 polymer ?
#
loop_
_entity_poly.entity_id
_entity_poly.type
_entity_poly.pdbx_seq_one_letter_code
_entity_poly.pdbx_strand_id
1 'polypeptide(L)'
;MVEKLGLTTTPHPKPYQLHWLNDDGDMVVNQQVEVEPWQFDKQTHHDGLTNKITFTHKGKKFVLHPPSPSQVMEDQVQMKTKCEQEKEKQKKLKKKTTKN
;
A
#
# COMPACT_ATOMS: atom_id res chain seq x y z
N MET A 1 -5.66 12.81 4.91
CA MET A 1 -6.37 11.59 5.38
C MET A 1 -6.61 11.65 6.88
N VAL A 2 -5.59 12.00 7.68
CA VAL A 2 -5.68 12.20 9.14
C VAL A 2 -6.71 13.27 9.53
N GLU A 3 -6.69 14.44 8.89
CA GLU A 3 -7.67 15.52 9.11
C GLU A 3 -9.13 15.09 8.85
N LYS A 4 -9.34 14.26 7.81
CA LYS A 4 -10.68 13.74 7.46
C LYS A 4 -11.24 12.78 8.52
N LEU A 5 -10.38 12.21 9.36
CA LEU A 5 -10.76 11.33 10.46
C LEU A 5 -10.89 12.08 11.78
N GLY A 6 -10.64 13.41 11.81
CA GLY A 6 -10.71 14.23 13.01
C GLY A 6 -9.66 13.86 14.06
N LEU A 7 -8.59 13.18 13.65
CA LEU A 7 -7.54 12.72 14.56
C LEU A 7 -6.53 13.83 14.85
N THR A 8 -6.15 13.98 16.12
CA THR A 8 -5.15 14.96 16.55
C THR A 8 -3.74 14.44 16.29
N THR A 9 -2.95 15.17 15.50
CA THR A 9 -1.52 14.85 15.31
C THR A 9 -0.68 15.45 16.44
N THR A 10 0.40 14.75 16.79
CA THR A 10 1.45 15.22 17.68
C THR A 10 2.79 15.19 16.94
N PRO A 11 3.77 16.03 17.32
CA PRO A 11 5.12 15.92 16.77
C PRO A 11 5.71 14.53 17.03
N HIS A 12 6.31 13.92 16.01
CA HIS A 12 6.96 12.62 16.17
C HIS A 12 8.28 12.79 16.96
N PRO A 13 8.53 12.03 18.04
CA PRO A 13 9.68 12.23 18.93
C PRO A 13 11.03 12.02 18.23
N LYS A 14 11.06 11.23 17.14
CA LYS A 14 12.23 10.99 16.29
C LYS A 14 11.85 11.01 14.80
N PRO A 15 11.79 12.17 14.15
CA PRO A 15 11.41 12.24 12.74
C PRO A 15 12.30 11.36 11.86
N TYR A 16 11.73 10.73 10.85
CA TYR A 16 12.44 9.78 9.98
C TYR A 16 12.03 9.91 8.51
N GLN A 17 12.87 9.39 7.60
CA GLN A 17 12.67 9.44 6.16
C GLN A 17 12.17 8.10 5.62
N LEU A 18 11.15 8.14 4.77
CA LEU A 18 10.57 6.98 4.10
C LEU A 18 11.23 6.72 2.73
N HIS A 19 12.52 6.39 2.74
CA HIS A 19 13.33 6.13 1.54
C HIS A 19 12.80 5.01 0.64
N TRP A 20 12.11 4.02 1.21
CA TRP A 20 11.56 2.90 0.43
C TRP A 20 10.27 3.28 -0.34
N LEU A 21 9.71 4.47 -0.07
CA LEU A 21 8.52 4.97 -0.76
C LEU A 21 8.86 6.08 -1.78
N ASN A 22 9.92 6.84 -1.55
CA ASN A 22 10.42 7.82 -2.51
C ASN A 22 11.96 7.91 -2.46
N ASP A 23 12.60 7.76 -3.63
CA ASP A 23 14.06 7.72 -3.78
C ASP A 23 14.72 9.09 -3.51
N ASP A 24 13.98 10.19 -3.69
CA ASP A 24 14.48 11.55 -3.46
C ASP A 24 14.63 11.90 -1.96
N GLY A 25 14.17 11.04 -1.04
CA GLY A 25 14.32 11.24 0.41
C GLY A 25 13.49 12.39 1.01
N ASP A 26 12.71 13.08 0.17
CA ASP A 26 11.89 14.24 0.54
C ASP A 26 10.70 13.88 1.44
N MET A 27 10.36 12.59 1.54
CA MET A 27 9.25 12.13 2.38
C MET A 27 9.70 11.93 3.82
N VAL A 28 9.60 13.00 4.62
CA VAL A 28 9.90 13.02 6.05
C VAL A 28 8.62 12.88 6.88
N VAL A 29 8.61 11.94 7.82
CA VAL A 29 7.58 11.79 8.84
C VAL A 29 7.99 12.58 10.08
N ASN A 30 7.32 13.70 10.33
CA ASN A 30 7.58 14.60 11.47
C ASN A 30 6.42 14.71 12.46
N GLN A 31 5.27 14.12 12.12
CA GLN A 31 4.06 14.10 12.94
C GLN A 31 3.56 12.66 13.02
N GLN A 32 2.93 12.33 14.14
CA GLN A 32 2.32 11.04 14.41
C GLN A 32 0.95 11.22 15.03
N VAL A 33 0.19 10.13 15.08
CA VAL A 33 -1.07 10.10 15.80
C VAL A 33 -1.14 8.79 16.56
N GLU A 34 -1.57 8.88 17.81
CA GLU A 34 -1.89 7.70 18.61
C GLU A 34 -3.31 7.28 18.25
N VAL A 35 -3.47 6.02 17.85
CA VAL A 35 -4.75 5.46 17.46
C VAL A 35 -5.00 4.23 18.30
N GLU A 36 -6.20 4.15 18.86
CA GLU A 36 -6.64 2.92 19.51
C GLU A 36 -7.03 1.92 18.42
N PRO A 37 -6.40 0.73 18.35
CA PRO A 37 -6.60 -0.21 17.25
C PRO A 37 -8.06 -0.58 17.02
N TRP A 38 -8.86 -0.66 18.08
CA TRP A 38 -10.28 -1.02 18.02
C TRP A 38 -11.17 0.09 17.45
N GLN A 39 -10.77 1.36 17.48
CA GLN A 39 -11.58 2.46 16.95
C GLN A 39 -11.78 2.38 15.42
N PHE A 40 -10.83 1.73 14.73
CA PHE A 40 -10.88 1.54 13.29
C PHE A 40 -11.28 0.12 12.89
N ASP A 41 -11.45 -0.78 13.86
CA ASP A 41 -11.88 -2.13 13.59
C ASP A 41 -13.26 -2.12 12.91
N LYS A 42 -13.36 -2.81 11.77
CA LYS A 42 -14.58 -2.87 10.95
C LYS A 42 -15.45 -4.08 11.30
N GLN A 43 -15.23 -4.68 12.47
CA GLN A 43 -15.88 -5.91 12.90
C GLN A 43 -15.76 -6.99 11.81
N THR A 44 -14.52 -7.21 11.37
CA THR A 44 -14.24 -8.15 10.29
C THR A 44 -14.44 -9.59 10.78
N HIS A 45 -15.14 -10.40 9.99
CA HIS A 45 -15.30 -11.82 10.23
C HIS A 45 -14.43 -12.61 9.26
N HIS A 46 -13.47 -13.36 9.81
CA HIS A 46 -12.61 -14.24 9.02
C HIS A 46 -13.05 -15.69 9.18
N ASP A 47 -13.40 -16.32 8.06
CA ASP A 47 -13.58 -17.77 7.97
C ASP A 47 -12.24 -18.42 7.63
N GLY A 48 -11.60 -19.01 8.63
CA GLY A 48 -10.27 -19.63 8.50
C GLY A 48 -10.22 -20.90 7.64
N LEU A 49 -11.35 -21.53 7.32
CA LEU A 49 -11.39 -22.68 6.42
C LEU A 49 -11.33 -22.25 4.95
N THR A 50 -12.07 -21.20 4.61
CA THR A 50 -12.15 -20.71 3.22
C THR A 50 -11.33 -19.44 2.97
N ASN A 51 -10.57 -18.97 3.97
CA ASN A 51 -9.84 -17.70 3.99
C ASN A 51 -10.69 -16.50 3.54
N LYS A 52 -12.00 -16.55 3.83
CA LYS A 52 -12.97 -15.54 3.43
C LYS A 52 -13.04 -14.47 4.49
N ILE A 53 -12.81 -13.21 4.11
CA ILE A 53 -12.93 -12.05 5.01
C ILE A 53 -14.20 -11.29 4.67
N THR A 54 -15.07 -11.10 5.66
CA THR A 54 -16.33 -10.37 5.52
C THR A 54 -16.34 -9.15 6.42
N PHE A 55 -16.71 -7.99 5.89
CA PHE A 55 -16.89 -6.78 6.70
C PHE A 55 -17.95 -5.86 6.09
N THR A 56 -18.47 -4.92 6.88
CA THR A 56 -19.45 -3.94 6.42
C THR A 56 -18.82 -2.56 6.35
N HIS A 57 -18.99 -1.87 5.23
CA HIS A 57 -18.53 -0.50 5.07
C HIS A 57 -19.61 0.34 4.39
N LYS A 58 -20.02 1.45 5.03
CA LYS A 58 -21.09 2.36 4.54
C LYS A 58 -22.41 1.63 4.24
N GLY A 59 -22.81 0.69 5.11
CA GLY A 59 -24.02 -0.11 4.94
C GLY A 59 -23.95 -1.18 3.84
N LYS A 60 -22.82 -1.32 3.15
CA LYS A 60 -22.60 -2.37 2.14
C LYS A 60 -21.70 -3.46 2.72
N LYS A 61 -22.13 -4.71 2.57
CA LYS A 61 -21.37 -5.89 2.95
C LYS A 61 -20.35 -6.22 1.86
N PHE A 62 -19.09 -6.32 2.24
CA PHE A 62 -17.99 -6.72 1.38
C PHE A 62 -17.51 -8.11 1.79
N VAL A 63 -17.26 -8.96 0.80
CA VAL A 63 -16.73 -10.32 0.98
C VAL A 63 -15.49 -10.45 0.11
N LEU A 64 -14.34 -10.60 0.76
CA LEU A 64 -13.07 -10.88 0.12
C LEU A 64 -12.88 -12.40 0.08
N HIS A 65 -12.64 -12.90 -1.11
CA HIS A 65 -12.26 -14.30 -1.33
C HIS A 65 -10.74 -14.36 -1.48
N PRO A 66 -10.10 -15.43 -1.01
CA PRO A 66 -8.70 -15.64 -1.34
C PRO A 66 -8.57 -15.76 -2.86
N PRO A 67 -7.57 -15.13 -3.49
CA PRO A 67 -7.30 -15.34 -4.89
C PRO A 67 -6.98 -16.82 -5.11
N SER A 68 -7.46 -17.39 -6.22
CA SER A 68 -7.12 -18.76 -6.57
C SER A 68 -5.61 -18.87 -6.83
N PRO A 69 -4.98 -20.04 -6.60
CA PRO A 69 -3.56 -20.24 -6.90
C PRO A 69 -3.20 -19.85 -8.34
N SER A 70 -4.08 -20.08 -9.31
CA SER A 70 -3.90 -19.69 -10.71
C SER A 70 -3.92 -18.17 -10.89
N GLN A 71 -4.85 -17.47 -10.25
CA GLN A 71 -4.92 -16.01 -10.28
C GLN A 71 -3.65 -15.38 -9.69
N VAL A 72 -3.16 -15.94 -8.57
CA VAL A 72 -1.90 -15.50 -7.96
C VAL A 72 -0.72 -15.71 -8.90
N MET A 73 -0.68 -16.83 -9.61
CA MET A 73 0.37 -17.12 -10.59
C MET A 73 0.33 -16.10 -11.74
N GLU A 74 -0.84 -15.84 -12.30
CA GLU A 74 -1.03 -14.85 -13.37
C GLU A 74 -0.59 -13.45 -12.94
N ASP A 75 -1.01 -13.00 -11.75
CA ASP A 75 -0.62 -11.71 -11.19
C ASP A 75 0.91 -11.61 -10.98
N GLN A 76 1.56 -12.68 -10.50
CA GLN A 76 3.02 -12.72 -10.35
C GLN A 76 3.74 -12.61 -11.70
N VAL A 77 3.25 -13.29 -12.74
CA VAL A 77 3.81 -13.19 -14.09
C VAL A 77 3.67 -11.76 -14.60
N GLN A 78 2.48 -11.16 -14.48
CA GLN A 78 2.23 -9.79 -14.93
C GLN A 78 3.12 -8.77 -14.20
N MET A 79 3.29 -8.89 -12.88
CA MET A 79 4.17 -8.01 -12.11
C MET A 79 5.64 -8.11 -12.56
N LYS A 80 6.13 -9.32 -12.80
CA LYS A 80 7.50 -9.54 -13.31
C LYS A 80 7.69 -8.91 -14.69
N THR A 81 6.74 -9.13 -15.60
CA THR A 81 6.78 -8.54 -16.94
C THR A 81 6.74 -7.01 -16.90
N LYS A 82 5.89 -6.43 -16.07
CA LYS A 82 5.82 -4.97 -15.92
C LYS A 82 7.12 -4.39 -15.37
N CYS A 83 7.72 -5.04 -14.37
CA CYS A 83 9.01 -4.64 -13.79
C CYS A 83 10.13 -4.65 -14.85
N GLU A 84 10.19 -5.67 -15.70
CA GLU A 84 11.17 -5.74 -16.80
C GLU A 84 10.96 -4.65 -17.85
N GLN A 85 9.70 -4.40 -18.22
CA GLN A 85 9.35 -3.34 -19.17
C GLN A 85 9.72 -1.95 -18.64
N GLU A 86 9.50 -1.68 -17.35
CA GLU A 86 9.90 -0.42 -16.72
C GLU A 86 11.42 -0.26 -16.69
N LYS A 87 12.17 -1.32 -16.36
CA LYS A 87 13.65 -1.32 -16.43
C LYS A 87 14.17 -1.02 -17.84
N GLU A 88 13.56 -1.61 -18.87
CA GLU A 88 13.90 -1.34 -20.28
C GLU A 88 13.57 0.10 -20.69
N LYS A 89 12.41 0.63 -20.29
CA LYS A 89 12.03 2.03 -20.54
C LYS A 89 13.01 3.00 -19.87
N GLN A 90 13.40 2.73 -18.63
CA GLN A 90 14.39 3.55 -17.91
C GLN A 90 15.78 3.49 -18.54
N LYS A 91 16.26 2.32 -18.99
CA LYS A 91 17.54 2.20 -19.72
C LYS A 91 17.52 3.01 -21.03
N LYS A 92 16.42 2.96 -21.77
CA LYS A 92 16.25 3.74 -23.02
C LYS A 92 16.18 5.24 -22.75
N LEU A 93 15.54 5.65 -21.65
CA LEU A 93 15.49 7.05 -21.25
C LEU A 93 16.89 7.57 -20.89
N LYS A 94 17.63 6.85 -20.03
CA LYS A 94 19.01 7.20 -19.64
C LYS A 94 19.97 7.28 -20.84
N LYS A 95 19.89 6.32 -21.79
CA LYS A 95 20.69 6.36 -23.03
C LYS A 95 20.40 7.58 -23.93
N LYS A 96 19.17 8.12 -23.89
CA LYS A 96 18.83 9.36 -24.61
C LYS A 96 19.36 10.59 -23.90
N THR A 97 19.36 10.61 -22.57
CA THR A 97 19.87 11.74 -21.77
C THR A 97 21.40 11.87 -21.82
N THR A 98 22.14 10.78 -22.04
CA THR A 98 23.62 10.80 -22.14
C THR A 98 24.15 11.07 -23.56
N LYS A 99 23.27 11.24 -24.56
CA LYS A 99 23.65 11.44 -25.98
C LYS A 99 23.43 12.87 -26.49
N ASN A 100 23.06 13.80 -25.60
CA ASN A 100 22.95 15.23 -25.87
C ASN A 100 24.07 16.00 -25.18
#